data_AF-A0A6A6GT60-F1
#
_entry.id   AF-A0A6A6GT60-F1
#
_cell.length_a   1.000
_cell.length_b   1.000
_cell.length_c   1.000
_cell.angle_alpha   90.00
_cell.angle_beta   90.00
_cell.angle_gamma   90.00
#
_symmetry.space_group_name_H-M   'P 1'
#
loop_
_entity.id
_entity.type
_entity.pdbx_description
1 polymer ?
#
loop_
_entity_poly.entity_id
_entity_poly.type
_entity_poly.pdbx_seq_one_letter_code
_entity_poly.pdbx_strand_id
1 'polypeptide(L)'
;MLIPVLIISFLVHIYSIGYMNNDPHNQRFFSYLSLFTFMMIILVTANNFLLIVGDCFLTIGMFVMIWCFGNIDYSTVFSLSPYMSENIITLIGVCLLIGAMAKSSQGPTPVSALIHAATMVTAGVYLLMRASPLIEYSSTVLILCL
;
A
#
# COMPACT_ATOMS: atom_id res chain seq x y z
N MET A 1 18.20 -10.56 0.49
CA MET A 1 16.80 -10.07 0.62
C MET A 1 16.18 -9.77 -0.74
N LEU A 2 16.90 -9.19 -1.70
CA LEU A 2 16.37 -8.87 -3.05
C LEU A 2 15.88 -10.10 -3.86
N ILE A 3 16.67 -11.18 -3.91
CA ILE A 3 16.37 -12.38 -4.71
C ILE A 3 15.00 -13.01 -4.35
N PRO A 4 14.70 -13.32 -3.07
CA PRO A 4 13.40 -13.89 -2.72
C PRO A 4 12.23 -12.93 -3.00
N VAL A 5 12.40 -11.62 -2.85
CA VAL A 5 11.36 -10.63 -3.17
C VAL A 5 11.00 -10.65 -4.65
N LEU A 6 12.00 -10.70 -5.54
CA LEU A 6 11.77 -10.80 -6.98
C LEU A 6 11.07 -12.10 -7.38
N ILE A 7 11.46 -13.23 -6.76
CA ILE A 7 10.84 -14.53 -7.00
C ILE A 7 9.38 -14.53 -6.55
N ILE A 8 9.10 -14.10 -5.31
CA ILE A 8 7.74 -14.05 -4.78
C ILE A 8 6.88 -13.08 -5.59
N SER A 9 7.41 -11.90 -5.93
CA SER A 9 6.74 -10.91 -6.78
C SER A 9 6.33 -11.49 -8.14
N PHE A 10 7.22 -12.24 -8.77
CA PHE A 10 6.96 -12.90 -10.05
C PHE A 10 5.89 -14.00 -9.93
N LEU A 11 5.95 -14.84 -8.89
CA LEU A 11 4.92 -15.86 -8.65
C LEU A 11 3.54 -15.24 -8.38
N VAL A 12 3.48 -14.16 -7.60
CA VAL A 12 2.21 -13.47 -7.29
C VAL A 12 1.60 -12.86 -8.55
N HIS A 13 2.40 -12.25 -9.43
CA HIS A 13 1.92 -11.73 -10.71
C HIS A 13 1.35 -12.85 -11.61
N ILE A 14 2.01 -14.01 -11.67
CA ILE A 14 1.49 -15.17 -12.43
C ILE A 14 0.18 -15.68 -11.82
N TYR A 15 0.13 -15.80 -10.49
CA TYR A 15 -1.06 -16.27 -9.78
C TYR A 15 -2.25 -15.32 -9.98
N SER A 16 -2.03 -14.01 -9.93
CA SER A 16 -3.09 -13.02 -10.08
C SER A 16 -3.69 -12.97 -11.48
N ILE A 17 -2.94 -13.34 -12.53
CA ILE A 17 -3.47 -13.43 -13.90
C ILE A 17 -4.59 -14.47 -13.97
N GLY A 18 -4.39 -15.63 -13.34
CA GLY A 18 -5.38 -16.69 -13.29
C GLY A 18 -6.55 -16.37 -12.34
N TYR A 19 -6.26 -15.75 -11.20
CA TYR A 19 -7.26 -15.45 -10.18
C TYR A 19 -8.25 -14.34 -10.61
N MET A 20 -7.74 -13.26 -11.22
CA MET A 20 -8.53 -12.07 -11.58
C MET A 20 -9.06 -12.10 -13.02
N ASN A 21 -8.98 -13.25 -13.70
CA ASN A 21 -9.35 -13.37 -15.13
C ASN A 21 -10.84 -13.08 -15.40
N ASN A 22 -11.69 -13.20 -14.37
CA ASN A 22 -13.13 -13.03 -14.48
C ASN A 22 -13.63 -11.64 -14.04
N ASP A 23 -12.76 -10.75 -13.55
CA ASP A 23 -13.14 -9.45 -13.01
C ASP A 23 -12.84 -8.29 -13.98
N PRO A 24 -13.79 -7.36 -14.22
CA PRO A 24 -13.61 -6.25 -15.17
C PRO A 24 -12.61 -5.18 -14.69
N HIS A 25 -12.28 -5.14 -13.39
CA HIS A 25 -11.36 -4.16 -12.80
C HIS A 25 -9.91 -4.66 -12.69
N ASN A 26 -9.55 -5.70 -13.46
CA ASN A 26 -8.25 -6.37 -13.38
C ASN A 26 -7.05 -5.42 -13.56
N GLN A 27 -7.19 -4.43 -14.43
CA GLN A 27 -6.10 -3.49 -14.75
C GLN A 27 -5.68 -2.61 -13.55
N ARG A 28 -6.62 -2.26 -12.66
CA ARG A 28 -6.34 -1.49 -11.43
C ARG A 28 -5.62 -2.33 -10.39
N PHE A 29 -6.02 -3.59 -10.26
CA PHE A 29 -5.39 -4.52 -9.34
C PHE A 29 -3.92 -4.74 -9.71
N PHE A 30 -3.64 -4.96 -11.00
CA PHE A 30 -2.27 -5.15 -11.48
C PHE A 30 -1.40 -3.89 -11.32
N SER A 31 -1.97 -2.70 -11.43
CA SER A 31 -1.22 -1.45 -11.24
C SER A 31 -0.86 -1.22 -9.77
N TYR A 32 -1.76 -1.53 -8.83
CA TYR A 32 -1.44 -1.54 -7.40
C TYR A 32 -0.40 -2.60 -7.04
N LEU A 33 -0.49 -3.80 -7.64
CA LEU A 33 0.44 -4.89 -7.42
C LEU A 33 1.87 -4.53 -7.90
N SER A 34 1.99 -3.96 -9.09
CA SER A 34 3.29 -3.58 -9.67
C SER A 34 3.93 -2.42 -8.90
N LEU A 35 3.15 -1.39 -8.54
CA LEU A 35 3.62 -0.26 -7.71
C LEU A 35 4.12 -0.74 -6.36
N PHE A 36 3.38 -1.64 -5.72
CA PHE A 36 3.77 -2.22 -4.44
C PHE A 36 5.11 -2.98 -4.56
N THR A 37 5.31 -3.74 -5.63
CA THR A 37 6.58 -4.47 -5.81
C THR A 37 7.76 -3.54 -6.11
N PHE A 38 7.54 -2.46 -6.87
CA PHE A 38 8.55 -1.46 -7.18
C PHE A 38 9.04 -0.72 -5.93
N MET A 39 8.11 -0.22 -5.11
CA MET A 39 8.44 0.48 -3.88
C MET A 39 9.04 -0.46 -2.81
N MET A 40 8.69 -1.75 -2.81
CA MET A 40 9.30 -2.74 -1.91
C MET A 40 10.77 -3.02 -2.28
N ILE A 41 11.10 -3.04 -3.57
CA ILE A 41 12.48 -3.16 -4.05
C ILE A 41 13.31 -1.95 -3.60
N ILE A 42 12.75 -0.73 -3.67
CA ILE A 42 13.40 0.49 -3.18
C ILE A 42 13.65 0.41 -1.66
N LEU A 43 12.66 -0.08 -0.90
CA LEU A 43 12.78 -0.18 0.55
C LEU A 43 13.78 -1.25 0.99
N VAL A 44 13.83 -2.40 0.31
CA VAL A 44 14.76 -3.51 0.61
C VAL A 44 16.20 -3.19 0.22
N THR A 45 16.39 -2.32 -0.76
CA THR A 45 17.72 -1.79 -1.12
C THR A 45 18.13 -0.60 -0.25
N ALA A 46 17.21 -0.03 0.52
CA ALA A 46 17.48 1.10 1.40
C ALA A 46 18.07 0.68 2.76
N ASN A 47 18.88 1.58 3.32
CA ASN A 47 19.48 1.41 4.65
C ASN A 47 18.43 1.59 5.75
N ASN A 48 18.74 1.14 6.98
CA ASN A 48 17.85 1.18 8.17
C ASN A 48 17.14 2.53 8.42
N PHE A 49 17.69 3.65 7.96
CA PHE A 49 17.07 4.96 8.06
C PHE A 49 15.74 5.05 7.29
N LEU A 50 15.65 4.45 6.11
CA LEU A 50 14.47 4.57 5.24
C LEU A 50 13.29 3.75 5.76
N LEU A 51 13.56 2.64 6.47
CA LEU A 51 12.53 1.89 7.21
C LEU A 51 11.90 2.74 8.32
N ILE A 52 12.72 3.43 9.12
CA ILE A 52 12.26 4.29 10.22
C ILE A 52 11.42 5.46 9.67
N VAL A 53 11.86 6.06 8.56
CA VAL A 53 11.09 7.10 7.87
C VAL A 53 9.74 6.55 7.41
N GLY A 54 9.70 5.35 6.86
CA GLY A 54 8.45 4.72 6.43
C GLY A 54 7.45 4.48 7.58
N ASP A 55 7.89 4.02 8.74
CA ASP A 55 7.03 3.87 9.93
C ASP A 55 6.49 5.22 10.43
N CYS A 56 7.28 6.29 10.30
CA CYS A 56 6.86 7.64 10.64
C CYS A 56 5.71 8.11 9.71
N PHE A 57 5.81 7.84 8.40
CA PHE A 57 4.75 8.16 7.43
C PHE A 57 3.43 7.45 7.72
N LEU A 58 3.47 6.20 8.21
CA LEU A 58 2.25 5.49 8.63
C LEU A 58 1.56 6.20 9.81
N THR A 59 2.36 6.60 10.80
CA THR A 59 1.85 7.26 12.00
C THR A 59 1.28 8.63 11.68
N ILE A 60 1.96 9.39 10.82
CA ILE A 60 1.48 10.68 10.30
C ILE A 60 0.18 10.50 9.52
N GLY A 61 0.10 9.52 8.61
CA GLY A 61 -1.11 9.25 7.83
C GLY A 61 -2.33 8.94 8.70
N MET A 62 -2.13 8.15 9.76
CA MET A 62 -3.20 7.85 10.72
C MET A 62 -3.63 9.08 11.54
N PHE A 63 -2.67 9.93 11.93
CA PHE A 63 -2.96 11.17 12.66
C PHE A 63 -3.72 12.19 11.80
N VAL A 64 -3.35 12.32 10.51
CA VAL A 64 -4.04 13.21 9.56
C VAL A 64 -5.44 12.70 9.26
N MET A 65 -5.67 11.39 9.20
CA MET A 65 -7.02 10.82 9.10
C MET A 65 -7.89 11.18 10.30
N ILE A 66 -7.38 11.02 11.51
CA ILE A 66 -8.11 11.35 12.74
C ILE A 66 -8.43 12.86 12.78
N TRP A 67 -7.49 13.71 12.36
CA TRP A 67 -7.69 15.16 12.30
C TRP A 67 -8.76 15.57 11.28
N CYS A 68 -8.80 14.94 10.11
CA CYS A 68 -9.70 15.33 9.02
C CYS A 68 -11.11 14.75 9.15
N PHE A 69 -11.23 13.48 9.57
CA PHE A 69 -12.50 12.76 9.59
C PHE A 69 -13.10 12.64 10.99
N GLY A 70 -12.31 12.87 12.05
CA GLY A 70 -12.76 12.80 13.45
C GLY A 70 -13.04 11.38 13.97
N ASN A 71 -13.16 10.39 13.08
CA ASN A 71 -13.36 8.98 13.38
C ASN A 71 -12.51 8.10 12.45
N ILE A 72 -12.19 6.88 12.91
CA ILE A 72 -11.38 5.90 12.16
C ILE A 72 -12.29 4.86 11.46
N ASP A 73 -13.60 4.93 11.67
CA ASP A 73 -14.55 3.99 11.08
C ASP A 73 -14.65 4.18 9.56
N TYR A 74 -14.44 3.08 8.83
CA TYR A 74 -14.46 3.07 7.36
C TYR A 74 -15.74 3.68 6.77
N SER A 75 -16.91 3.45 7.40
CA SER A 75 -18.19 4.02 6.94
C SER A 75 -18.20 5.55 6.98
N THR A 76 -17.58 6.15 7.99
CA THR A 76 -17.50 7.60 8.16
C THR A 76 -16.49 8.22 7.21
N VAL A 77 -15.33 7.58 7.02
CA VAL A 77 -14.28 8.05 6.11
C VAL A 77 -14.76 8.00 4.65
N PHE A 78 -15.46 6.94 4.23
CA PHE A 78 -15.94 6.82 2.85
C PHE A 78 -17.10 7.77 2.52
N SER A 79 -17.96 8.07 3.48
CA SER A 79 -19.06 9.01 3.27
C SER A 79 -18.59 10.47 3.22
N LEU A 80 -17.51 10.81 3.93
CA LEU A 80 -16.94 12.16 3.98
C LEU A 80 -15.85 12.40 2.92
N SER A 81 -15.23 11.35 2.39
CA SER A 81 -14.21 11.41 1.34
C SER A 81 -14.57 12.30 0.14
N PRO A 82 -15.78 12.23 -0.46
CA PRO A 82 -16.09 13.03 -1.65
C PRO A 82 -16.27 14.54 -1.35
N TYR A 83 -16.36 14.94 -0.08
CA TYR A 83 -16.54 16.33 0.33
C TYR A 83 -15.24 17.03 0.72
N MET A 84 -14.12 16.29 0.76
CA MET A 84 -12.83 16.81 1.20
C MET A 84 -11.97 17.26 0.01
N SER A 85 -11.11 18.26 0.26
CA SER A 85 -10.19 18.76 -0.78
C SER A 85 -9.23 17.67 -1.24
N GLU A 86 -9.01 17.56 -2.55
CA GLU A 86 -8.12 16.55 -3.15
C GLU A 86 -6.75 16.52 -2.46
N ASN A 87 -6.12 17.67 -2.19
CA ASN A 87 -4.78 17.76 -1.59
C ASN A 87 -4.63 17.06 -0.23
N ILE A 88 -5.69 16.99 0.56
CA ILE A 88 -5.66 16.33 1.88
C ILE A 88 -5.78 14.82 1.69
N ILE A 89 -6.65 14.40 0.77
CA ILE A 89 -6.86 12.99 0.43
C ILE A 89 -5.58 12.42 -0.20
N THR A 90 -4.91 13.19 -1.07
CA THR A 90 -3.64 12.78 -1.70
C THR A 90 -2.55 12.57 -0.66
N LEU A 91 -2.42 13.49 0.30
CA LEU A 91 -1.45 13.40 1.38
C LEU A 91 -1.69 12.17 2.26
N ILE A 92 -2.95 11.91 2.62
CA ILE A 92 -3.34 10.72 3.40
C ILE A 92 -3.02 9.45 2.61
N GLY A 93 -3.38 9.39 1.32
CA GLY A 93 -3.14 8.25 0.44
C GLY A 93 -1.66 7.93 0.29
N VAL A 94 -0.82 8.93 0.04
CA VAL A 94 0.64 8.76 -0.10
C VAL A 94 1.28 8.35 1.23
N CYS A 95 0.90 8.97 2.34
CA CYS A 95 1.41 8.61 3.67
C CYS A 95 1.04 7.16 4.05
N LEU A 96 -0.21 6.75 3.82
CA LEU A 96 -0.66 5.38 4.07
C LEU A 96 0.01 4.37 3.13
N LEU A 97 0.22 4.74 1.87
CA LEU A 97 0.93 3.91 0.90
C LEU A 97 2.37 3.67 1.34
N ILE A 98 3.15 4.71 1.63
CA ILE A 98 4.54 4.58 2.11
C ILE A 98 4.59 3.82 3.45
N GLY A 99 3.64 4.10 4.35
CA GLY A 99 3.57 3.49 5.67
C GLY A 99 3.26 1.98 5.65
N ALA A 100 2.30 1.56 4.83
CA ALA A 100 1.95 0.14 4.67
C ALA A 100 3.15 -0.68 4.16
N MET A 101 3.98 -0.05 3.32
CA MET A 101 5.17 -0.68 2.75
C MET A 101 6.33 -0.80 3.73
N ALA A 102 6.54 0.22 4.56
CA ALA A 102 7.57 0.22 5.60
C ALA A 102 7.46 -1.00 6.51
N LYS A 103 6.23 -1.29 6.92
CA LYS A 103 5.91 -2.44 7.75
C LYS A 103 6.36 -3.75 7.09
N SER A 104 6.07 -3.96 5.80
CA SER A 104 6.35 -5.20 5.04
C SER A 104 7.79 -5.73 5.05
N SER A 105 8.77 -4.93 5.49
CA SER A 105 10.20 -5.29 5.50
C SER A 105 10.80 -5.56 6.90
N GLN A 106 10.00 -5.45 7.96
CA GLN A 106 10.50 -5.33 9.35
C GLN A 106 10.73 -6.67 10.10
N GLY A 107 10.72 -7.82 9.42
CA GLY A 107 10.79 -9.15 10.06
C GLY A 107 12.22 -9.68 10.32
N PRO A 108 12.56 -10.11 11.55
CA PRO A 108 13.86 -10.73 11.86
C PRO A 108 13.86 -12.26 11.63
N THR A 109 14.99 -12.81 11.17
CA THR A 109 15.32 -14.20 10.74
C THR A 109 14.78 -14.66 9.37
N PRO A 110 15.53 -15.41 8.54
CA PRO A 110 15.26 -15.55 7.10
C PRO A 110 13.97 -16.30 6.74
N VAL A 111 13.48 -17.19 7.61
CA VAL A 111 12.23 -17.96 7.37
C VAL A 111 11.00 -17.21 7.89
N SER A 112 11.08 -16.61 9.09
CA SER A 112 10.00 -15.74 9.60
C SER A 112 9.92 -14.43 8.83
N ALA A 113 11.02 -13.88 8.33
CA ALA A 113 11.02 -12.73 7.42
C ALA A 113 10.29 -13.04 6.12
N LEU A 114 10.34 -14.28 5.63
CA LEU A 114 9.68 -14.66 4.38
C LEU A 114 8.17 -14.83 4.56
N ILE A 115 7.74 -15.47 5.64
CA ILE A 115 6.32 -15.63 5.98
C ILE A 115 5.71 -14.29 6.44
N HIS A 116 6.46 -13.50 7.21
CA HIS A 116 6.03 -12.18 7.65
C HIS A 116 6.01 -11.19 6.47
N ALA A 117 7.03 -11.17 5.59
CA ALA A 117 6.97 -10.37 4.37
C ALA A 117 5.78 -10.80 3.50
N ALA A 118 5.55 -12.10 3.28
CA ALA A 118 4.41 -12.54 2.47
C ALA A 118 3.05 -12.13 3.07
N THR A 119 2.85 -12.27 4.40
CA THR A 119 1.59 -11.91 5.08
C THR A 119 1.42 -10.40 5.27
N MET A 120 2.51 -9.65 5.34
CA MET A 120 2.50 -8.19 5.52
C MET A 120 2.45 -7.45 4.19
N VAL A 121 2.91 -8.08 3.11
CA VAL A 121 2.67 -7.67 1.72
C VAL A 121 1.21 -7.86 1.34
N THR A 122 0.61 -9.01 1.65
CA THR A 122 -0.83 -9.21 1.41
C THR A 122 -1.67 -8.27 2.28
N ALA A 123 -1.27 -7.97 3.51
CA ALA A 123 -1.92 -6.96 4.34
C ALA A 123 -1.83 -5.54 3.74
N GLY A 124 -0.67 -5.16 3.17
CA GLY A 124 -0.49 -3.87 2.50
C GLY A 124 -1.34 -3.72 1.23
N VAL A 125 -1.36 -4.75 0.38
CA VAL A 125 -2.24 -4.79 -0.81
C VAL A 125 -3.71 -4.79 -0.40
N TYR A 126 -4.09 -5.51 0.64
CA TYR A 126 -5.46 -5.50 1.18
C TYR A 126 -5.88 -4.11 1.68
N LEU A 127 -4.98 -3.40 2.38
CA LEU A 127 -5.23 -2.03 2.83
C LEU A 127 -5.45 -1.10 1.64
N LEU A 128 -4.63 -1.19 0.58
CA LEU A 128 -4.79 -0.37 -0.63
C LEU A 128 -6.09 -0.68 -1.37
N MET A 129 -6.46 -1.96 -1.50
CA MET A 129 -7.72 -2.37 -2.10
C MET A 129 -8.92 -1.85 -1.30
N ARG A 130 -8.84 -1.85 0.03
CA ARG A 130 -9.89 -1.29 0.90
C ARG A 130 -9.91 0.24 0.88
N ALA A 131 -8.77 0.88 0.65
CA ALA A 131 -8.65 2.33 0.47
C ALA A 131 -8.94 2.79 -0.97
N SER A 132 -9.38 1.89 -1.86
CA SER A 132 -9.69 2.21 -3.27
C SER A 132 -10.56 3.46 -3.46
N PRO A 133 -11.60 3.75 -2.65
CA PRO A 133 -12.38 4.98 -2.83
C PRO A 133 -11.55 6.23 -2.59
N LEU A 134 -10.68 6.24 -1.57
CA LEU A 134 -9.80 7.38 -1.26
C LEU A 134 -8.79 7.65 -2.37
N ILE A 135 -8.31 6.59 -3.03
CA ILE A 135 -7.37 6.69 -4.14
C ILE A 135 -8.07 7.21 -5.41
N GLU A 136 -9.32 6.81 -5.65
CA GLU A 136 -10.09 7.21 -6.84
C GLU A 136 -10.51 8.69 -6.83
N TYR A 137 -10.71 9.29 -5.66
CA TYR A 137 -11.04 10.73 -5.55
C TYR A 137 -9.80 11.65 -5.68
N SER A 138 -8.62 11.09 -5.88
CA SER A 138 -7.37 11.83 -6.00
C SER A 138 -6.77 11.64 -7.40
N SER A 139 -6.86 12.70 -8.22
CA SER A 139 -6.36 12.70 -9.61
C SER A 139 -4.84 12.42 -9.71
N THR A 140 -4.05 12.91 -8.76
CA THR A 140 -2.59 12.74 -8.76
C THR A 140 -2.13 11.37 -8.24
N VAL A 141 -2.83 10.80 -7.26
CA VAL A 141 -2.52 9.44 -6.77
C VAL A 141 -2.95 8.40 -7.80
N LEU A 142 -4.07 8.61 -8.49
CA LEU A 142 -4.49 7.75 -9.60
C LEU A 142 -3.43 7.69 -10.71
N ILE A 143 -2.81 8.82 -11.06
CA ILE A 143 -1.73 8.89 -12.05
C ILE A 143 -0.45 8.21 -11.55
N LEU A 144 -0.12 8.31 -10.26
CA LEU A 144 1.02 7.61 -9.67
C LEU A 144 0.81 6.09 -9.60
N CYS A 145 -0.44 5.64 -9.49
CA CYS A 145 -0.81 4.23 -9.39
C CYS A 145 -1.05 3.53 -10.74
N LEU A 146 -1.12 4.26 -11.86
CA LEU A 146 -1.26 3.74 -13.22
C LEU A 146 0.11 3.58 -13.89
#